data_AF-A0AAD6Z715-F1
#
_entry.id   AF-A0AAD6Z715-F1
#
_cell.length_a   1.000
_cell.length_b   1.000
_cell.length_c   1.000
_cell.angle_alpha   90.00
_cell.angle_beta   90.00
_cell.angle_gamma   90.00
#
_symmetry.space_group_name_H-M   'P 1'
#
loop_
_entity.id
_entity.type
_entity.pdbx_description
1 polymer ?
#
loop_
_entity_poly.entity_id
_entity_poly.type
_entity_poly.pdbx_seq_one_letter_code
_entity_poly.pdbx_strand_id
1 'polypeptide(L)'
;MSISHLTAPGKYVDRAPPTVPAGLVDFPALGLPEYDGCYAIVIDDLYPRSTLSAFLSAAERQPWKFAQINAGTEVFTAPDYRNGDRIIYDSFPISEEIFAELRPHLGAIEEIEERTYIRDVGPATQKWRMVRLNERLRFLRYPKGGFFRLHEDGCYFNEETGQRTFYTLQLYLPSDASGSEESFRPALGGATRFWGGYGAYAEDCPYADVEALPGRALVFQHDELLHSGEEVLEGVKCTMRSDILYEKVGEPVPVGGRV
;
A
#
# COMPACT_ATOMS: atom_id res chain seq x y z
N MET A 1 -31.34 11.30 -1.36
CA MET A 1 -31.31 10.66 -2.70
C MET A 1 -30.82 9.24 -2.49
N SER A 2 -31.61 8.26 -2.92
CA SER A 2 -31.40 6.83 -2.66
C SER A 2 -30.24 6.30 -3.49
N ILE A 3 -29.20 5.78 -2.84
CA ILE A 3 -28.11 5.04 -3.50
C ILE A 3 -28.54 3.58 -3.53
N SER A 4 -29.19 3.18 -4.62
CA SER A 4 -29.59 1.80 -4.90
C SER A 4 -28.95 1.36 -6.21
N HIS A 5 -28.22 0.24 -6.12
CA HIS A 5 -27.57 -0.54 -7.18
C HIS A 5 -26.14 -0.13 -7.58
N LEU A 6 -25.18 -0.58 -6.78
CA LEU A 6 -23.83 -0.91 -7.25
C LEU A 6 -23.75 -2.44 -7.32
N THR A 7 -24.04 -2.99 -8.49
CA THR A 7 -23.75 -4.39 -8.82
C THR A 7 -22.26 -4.54 -9.11
N ALA A 8 -21.63 -5.58 -8.56
CA ALA A 8 -20.23 -5.91 -8.77
C ALA A 8 -19.90 -6.06 -10.27
N PRO A 9 -18.77 -5.54 -10.76
CA PRO A 9 -18.40 -5.71 -12.16
C PRO A 9 -17.82 -7.10 -12.42
N GLY A 10 -18.26 -7.70 -13.53
CA GLY A 10 -17.42 -8.42 -14.48
C GLY A 10 -16.95 -9.84 -14.11
N LYS A 11 -17.31 -10.80 -14.96
CA LYS A 11 -16.76 -12.17 -14.94
C LYS A 11 -15.25 -12.13 -15.24
N TYR A 12 -14.45 -12.83 -14.43
CA TYR A 12 -13.05 -13.13 -14.70
C TYR A 12 -12.88 -13.68 -16.12
N VAL A 13 -12.19 -12.92 -16.97
CA VAL A 13 -11.77 -13.38 -18.30
C VAL A 13 -10.49 -14.22 -18.10
N ASP A 14 -10.47 -15.40 -18.72
CA ASP A 14 -9.46 -16.47 -18.55
C ASP A 14 -8.07 -16.16 -19.16
N ARG A 15 -7.59 -14.92 -18.98
CA ARG A 15 -6.20 -14.55 -19.21
C ARG A 15 -5.54 -14.47 -17.84
N ALA A 16 -4.43 -15.20 -17.66
CA ALA A 16 -3.57 -14.99 -16.49
C ALA A 16 -3.28 -13.48 -16.41
N PRO A 17 -3.59 -12.82 -15.27
CA PRO A 17 -3.39 -11.39 -15.16
C PRO A 17 -1.91 -11.07 -15.39
N PRO A 18 -1.59 -9.90 -15.99
CA PRO A 18 -0.20 -9.47 -16.11
C PRO A 18 0.37 -9.30 -14.69
N THR A 19 1.15 -10.29 -14.26
CA THR A 19 1.78 -10.27 -12.94
C THR A 19 3.00 -9.37 -12.97
N VAL A 20 3.05 -8.43 -12.04
CA VAL A 20 4.18 -7.51 -11.89
C VAL A 20 5.37 -8.29 -11.30
N PRO A 21 6.53 -8.33 -11.99
CA PRO A 21 7.73 -8.99 -11.48
C PRO A 21 8.41 -8.14 -10.40
N ALA A 22 9.37 -8.72 -9.67
CA ALA A 22 10.26 -7.96 -8.81
C ALA A 22 11.09 -6.93 -9.61
N GLY A 23 11.32 -5.77 -9.01
CA GLY A 23 11.96 -4.61 -9.63
C GLY A 23 11.10 -3.34 -9.57
N LEU A 24 11.63 -2.26 -10.13
CA LEU A 24 10.84 -1.05 -10.37
C LEU A 24 9.70 -1.36 -11.34
N VAL A 25 8.51 -0.89 -11.03
CA VAL A 25 7.31 -1.13 -11.84
C VAL A 25 7.28 -0.15 -13.00
N ASP A 26 7.36 -0.68 -14.23
CA ASP A 26 7.17 0.09 -15.46
C ASP A 26 5.68 0.08 -15.84
N PHE A 27 4.92 1.01 -15.27
CA PHE A 27 3.48 1.10 -15.50
C PHE A 27 3.10 1.29 -16.98
N PRO A 28 3.78 2.17 -17.77
CA PRO A 28 3.52 2.26 -19.20
C PRO A 28 3.70 0.93 -19.94
N ALA A 29 4.75 0.16 -19.64
CA ALA A 29 4.96 -1.16 -20.23
C ALA A 29 3.89 -2.18 -19.84
N LEU A 30 3.23 -1.99 -18.69
CA LEU A 30 2.09 -2.79 -18.22
C LEU A 30 0.75 -2.34 -18.80
N GLY A 31 0.74 -1.33 -19.69
CA GLY A 31 -0.49 -0.79 -20.27
C GLY A 31 -1.20 0.23 -19.40
N LEU A 32 -0.48 0.85 -18.46
CA LEU A 32 -0.94 1.90 -17.55
C LEU A 32 -0.12 3.20 -17.76
N PRO A 33 -0.11 3.78 -18.98
CA PRO A 33 0.70 4.96 -19.32
C PRO A 33 0.38 6.24 -18.54
N GLU A 34 -0.80 6.34 -17.93
CA GLU A 34 -1.21 7.43 -17.03
C GLU A 34 -0.38 7.49 -15.75
N TYR A 35 0.25 6.38 -15.38
CA TYR A 35 1.16 6.28 -14.23
C TYR A 35 2.62 6.42 -14.65
N ASP A 36 2.88 7.02 -15.82
CA ASP A 36 4.23 7.41 -16.21
C ASP A 36 4.81 8.38 -15.17
N GLY A 37 6.01 8.07 -14.68
CA GLY A 37 6.66 8.80 -13.59
C GLY A 37 6.18 8.46 -12.17
N CYS A 38 5.10 7.68 -12.00
CA CYS A 38 4.72 7.16 -10.70
C CYS A 38 5.70 6.09 -10.22
N TYR A 39 5.91 6.03 -8.90
CA TYR A 39 6.83 5.09 -8.28
C TYR A 39 6.11 3.91 -7.63
N ALA A 40 6.51 2.71 -8.05
CA ALA A 40 6.33 1.49 -7.27
C ALA A 40 7.52 0.55 -7.46
N ILE A 41 7.83 -0.26 -6.45
CA ILE A 41 8.86 -1.29 -6.49
C ILE A 41 8.37 -2.56 -5.80
N VAL A 42 8.62 -3.70 -6.44
CA VAL A 42 8.39 -5.03 -5.88
C VAL A 42 9.73 -5.65 -5.50
N ILE A 43 9.85 -6.16 -4.28
CA ILE A 43 11.06 -6.79 -3.75
C ILE A 43 10.67 -8.18 -3.27
N ASP A 44 11.25 -9.21 -3.87
CA ASP A 44 11.03 -10.60 -3.44
C ASP A 44 12.06 -11.00 -2.37
N ASP A 45 11.64 -11.92 -1.49
CA ASP A 45 12.48 -12.54 -0.47
C ASP A 45 13.20 -11.54 0.45
N LEU A 46 12.53 -10.44 0.84
CA LEU A 46 13.11 -9.42 1.73
C LEU A 46 13.56 -10.01 3.08
N TYR A 47 12.88 -11.07 3.54
CA TYR A 47 13.19 -11.75 4.79
C TYR A 47 13.13 -13.26 4.67
N PRO A 48 13.94 -14.00 5.46
CA PRO A 48 13.73 -15.42 5.68
C PRO A 48 12.34 -15.71 6.26
N ARG A 49 11.80 -16.88 5.93
CA ARG A 49 10.49 -17.36 6.41
C ARG A 49 10.31 -17.24 7.93
N SER A 50 11.35 -17.58 8.70
CA SER A 50 11.32 -17.52 10.17
C SER A 50 11.05 -16.10 10.69
N THR A 51 11.61 -15.08 10.05
CA THR A 51 11.43 -13.68 10.46
C THR A 51 10.02 -13.20 10.15
N LEU A 52 9.47 -13.56 8.99
CA LEU A 52 8.09 -13.25 8.60
C LEU A 52 7.07 -13.86 9.57
N SER A 53 7.26 -15.13 9.94
CA SER A 53 6.43 -15.79 10.96
C SER A 53 6.58 -15.15 12.34
N ALA A 54 7.80 -14.71 12.71
CA ALA A 54 8.05 -14.03 13.99
C ALA A 54 7.35 -12.67 14.08
N PHE A 55 7.36 -11.87 13.00
CA PHE A 55 6.61 -10.61 12.94
C PHE A 55 5.11 -10.83 13.12
N LEU A 56 4.54 -11.82 12.42
CA LEU A 56 3.12 -12.15 12.56
C LEU A 56 2.79 -12.64 13.97
N SER A 57 3.59 -13.58 14.51
CA SER A 57 3.44 -14.09 15.88
C SER A 57 3.47 -12.96 16.92
N ALA A 58 4.35 -11.97 16.73
CA ALA A 58 4.46 -10.84 17.63
C ALA A 58 3.19 -9.99 17.66
N ALA A 59 2.56 -9.78 16.50
CA ALA A 59 1.32 -9.02 16.36
C ALA A 59 0.11 -9.80 16.88
N GLU A 60 0.02 -11.11 16.62
CA GLU A 60 -1.12 -11.97 17.00
C GLU A 60 -1.28 -12.21 18.50
N ARG A 61 -0.36 -11.69 19.32
CA ARG A 61 -0.59 -11.51 20.76
C ARG A 61 -1.76 -10.56 21.04
N GLN A 62 -2.15 -9.76 20.06
CA GLN A 62 -3.34 -8.92 20.07
C GLN A 62 -4.48 -9.57 19.28
N PRO A 63 -5.75 -9.33 19.66
CA PRO A 63 -6.88 -9.89 18.93
C PRO A 63 -7.06 -9.20 17.57
N TRP A 64 -7.30 -10.00 16.54
CA TRP A 64 -7.82 -9.53 15.26
C TRP A 64 -9.17 -8.82 15.44
N LYS A 65 -9.33 -7.64 14.84
CA LYS A 65 -10.58 -6.87 14.82
C LYS A 65 -10.94 -6.52 13.39
N PHE A 66 -12.22 -6.35 13.10
CA PHE A 66 -12.65 -5.91 11.78
C PHE A 66 -11.95 -4.61 11.35
N ALA A 67 -11.44 -4.58 10.12
CA ALA A 67 -10.63 -3.46 9.62
C ALA A 67 -11.52 -2.26 9.27
N GLN A 68 -11.48 -1.23 10.12
CA GLN A 68 -12.18 0.04 9.89
C GLN A 68 -11.47 0.90 8.83
N ILE A 69 -12.26 1.73 8.15
CA ILE A 69 -11.83 2.75 7.19
C ILE A 69 -11.59 4.06 7.93
N ASN A 70 -10.53 4.77 7.55
CA ASN A 70 -10.27 6.12 8.02
C ASN A 70 -10.50 7.07 6.83
N ALA A 71 -11.43 8.01 6.99
CA ALA A 71 -11.75 9.05 6.01
C ALA A 71 -11.43 10.44 6.61
N GLY A 72 -10.21 10.61 7.11
CA GLY A 72 -9.75 11.83 7.77
C GLY A 72 -10.20 11.88 9.23
N THR A 73 -11.23 12.68 9.53
CA THR A 73 -11.73 12.83 10.91
C THR A 73 -12.68 11.71 11.34
N GLU A 74 -13.14 10.89 10.40
CA GLU A 74 -14.10 9.83 10.65
C GLU A 74 -13.46 8.44 10.52
N VAL A 75 -13.81 7.56 11.45
CA VAL A 75 -13.47 6.14 11.41
C VAL A 75 -14.75 5.33 11.46
N PHE A 76 -15.00 4.53 10.44
CA PHE A 76 -16.23 3.74 10.32
C PHE A 76 -15.99 2.36 9.71
N THR A 77 -16.99 1.49 9.84
CA THR A 77 -17.02 0.15 9.27
C THR A 77 -17.92 0.15 8.03
N ALA A 78 -17.39 -0.21 6.87
CA ALA A 78 -18.18 -0.44 5.66
C ALA A 78 -17.77 -1.78 5.02
N PRO A 79 -18.43 -2.89 5.42
CA PRO A 79 -18.05 -4.24 4.98
C PRO A 79 -18.11 -4.45 3.47
N ASP A 80 -19.00 -3.74 2.77
CA ASP A 80 -19.12 -3.81 1.31
C ASP A 80 -17.96 -3.11 0.57
N TYR A 81 -17.19 -2.28 1.28
CA TYR A 81 -16.03 -1.55 0.78
C TYR A 81 -14.70 -2.13 1.27
N ARG A 82 -14.65 -2.62 2.51
CA ARG A 82 -13.50 -3.30 3.07
C ARG A 82 -13.96 -4.46 3.94
N ASN A 83 -13.57 -5.66 3.54
CA ASN A 83 -13.88 -6.88 4.26
C ASN A 83 -12.59 -7.61 4.64
N GLY A 84 -12.16 -7.46 5.88
CA GLY A 84 -10.96 -8.09 6.41
C GLY A 84 -10.71 -7.68 7.85
N ASP A 85 -9.76 -8.35 8.49
CA ASP A 85 -9.35 -8.06 9.86
C ASP A 85 -8.06 -7.24 9.89
N ARG A 86 -7.85 -6.55 11.02
CA ARG A 86 -6.67 -5.77 11.31
C ARG A 86 -6.22 -5.94 12.76
N ILE A 87 -4.92 -6.04 12.95
CA ILE A 87 -4.22 -5.73 14.19
C ILE A 87 -3.43 -4.44 13.97
N ILE A 88 -3.45 -3.55 14.95
CA ILE A 88 -2.57 -2.39 15.00
C ILE A 88 -1.50 -2.70 16.05
N TYR A 89 -0.25 -2.68 15.65
CA TYR A 89 0.87 -2.98 16.52
C TYR A 89 1.94 -1.90 16.39
N ASP A 90 1.95 -0.99 17.37
CA ASP A 90 2.95 0.07 17.42
C ASP A 90 4.28 -0.54 17.93
N SER A 91 5.31 -0.60 17.07
CA SER A 91 6.59 -1.23 17.37
C SER A 91 7.74 -0.56 16.61
N PHE A 92 8.41 0.38 17.28
CA PHE A 92 9.61 1.02 16.74
C PHE A 92 10.73 0.02 16.39
N PRO A 93 11.05 -0.99 17.23
CA PRO A 93 12.10 -1.95 16.89
C PRO A 93 11.84 -2.72 15.59
N ILE A 94 10.60 -3.18 15.38
CA ILE A 94 10.25 -3.92 14.15
C ILE A 94 10.21 -2.97 12.95
N SER A 95 9.68 -1.74 13.11
CA SER A 95 9.66 -0.79 12.00
C SER A 95 11.06 -0.40 11.54
N GLU A 96 12.00 -0.22 12.48
CA GLU A 96 13.40 0.08 12.16
C GLU A 96 14.12 -1.10 11.50
N GLU A 97 13.88 -2.33 11.96
CA GLU A 97 14.42 -3.54 11.31
C GLU A 97 13.95 -3.64 9.86
N ILE A 98 12.64 -3.46 9.62
CA ILE A 98 12.04 -3.44 8.27
C ILE A 98 12.62 -2.32 7.43
N PHE A 99 12.75 -1.13 8.00
CA PHE A 99 13.30 0.01 7.28
C PHE A 99 14.76 -0.21 6.87
N ALA A 100 15.57 -0.81 7.75
CA ALA A 100 16.99 -1.08 7.47
C ALA A 100 17.18 -2.02 6.26
N GLU A 101 16.37 -3.08 6.17
CA GLU A 101 16.40 -4.02 5.03
C GLU A 101 15.80 -3.40 3.76
N LEU A 102 14.76 -2.56 3.90
CA LEU A 102 14.09 -1.94 2.77
C LEU A 102 14.91 -0.80 2.12
N ARG A 103 15.57 0.03 2.94
CA ARG A 103 16.22 1.28 2.52
C ARG A 103 17.20 1.15 1.34
N PRO A 104 18.06 0.11 1.24
CA PRO A 104 18.95 -0.08 0.09
C PRO A 104 18.22 -0.12 -1.27
N HIS A 105 16.94 -0.46 -1.29
CA HIS A 105 16.12 -0.54 -2.50
C HIS A 105 15.39 0.77 -2.83
N LEU A 106 15.43 1.78 -1.94
CA LEU A 106 14.59 2.98 -2.02
C LEU A 106 15.35 4.24 -2.44
N GLY A 107 16.54 4.11 -3.04
CA GLY A 107 17.37 5.26 -3.40
C GLY A 107 16.69 6.26 -4.34
N ALA A 108 15.73 5.82 -5.17
CA ALA A 108 14.97 6.68 -6.08
C ALA A 108 13.97 7.62 -5.36
N ILE A 109 13.63 7.33 -4.10
CA ILE A 109 12.67 8.09 -3.29
C ILE A 109 13.30 8.60 -1.98
N GLU A 110 14.62 8.63 -1.88
CA GLU A 110 15.35 9.12 -0.70
C GLU A 110 15.08 10.62 -0.46
N GLU A 111 15.06 11.41 -1.53
CA GLU A 111 14.62 12.80 -1.53
C GLU A 111 13.56 13.01 -2.60
N ILE A 112 12.45 13.65 -2.24
CA ILE A 112 11.32 13.91 -3.13
C ILE A 112 10.93 15.38 -3.08
N GLU A 113 10.19 15.81 -4.09
CA GLU A 113 9.63 17.15 -4.19
C GLU A 113 8.12 17.07 -4.32
N GLU A 114 7.42 17.76 -3.42
CA GLU A 114 5.97 17.70 -3.34
C GLU A 114 5.36 19.09 -3.47
N ARG A 115 4.25 19.18 -4.18
CA ARG A 115 3.53 20.45 -4.34
C ARG A 115 3.02 20.92 -2.98
N THR A 116 3.17 22.21 -2.73
CA THR A 116 2.66 22.87 -1.54
C THR A 116 2.15 24.27 -1.89
N TYR A 117 1.61 24.97 -0.91
CA TYR A 117 1.11 26.32 -1.06
C TYR A 117 1.66 27.21 0.05
N ILE A 118 2.27 28.33 -0.33
CA ILE A 118 2.71 29.35 0.60
C ILE A 118 1.65 30.46 0.61
N ARG A 119 1.09 30.73 1.80
CA ARG A 119 0.13 31.83 1.97
C ARG A 119 0.75 33.14 1.47
N ASP A 120 -0.04 33.91 0.72
CA ASP A 120 0.34 35.21 0.14
C ASP A 120 1.41 35.17 -0.99
N VAL A 121 1.95 34.00 -1.33
CA VAL A 121 2.92 33.82 -2.44
C VAL A 121 2.34 32.97 -3.57
N GLY A 122 1.68 31.85 -3.24
CA GLY A 122 1.07 30.97 -4.22
C GLY A 122 1.65 29.54 -4.22
N PRO A 123 1.50 28.80 -5.33
CA PRO A 123 2.03 27.46 -5.48
C PRO A 123 3.55 27.41 -5.29
N ALA A 124 4.00 26.40 -4.57
CA ALA A 124 5.40 26.16 -4.28
C ALA A 124 5.70 24.66 -4.31
N THR A 125 6.97 24.32 -4.24
CA THR A 125 7.45 22.95 -4.10
C THR A 125 8.22 22.83 -2.79
N GLN A 126 7.93 21.81 -2.00
CA GLN A 126 8.64 21.48 -0.78
C GLN A 126 9.49 20.25 -1.02
N LYS A 127 10.79 20.33 -0.70
CA LYS A 127 11.66 19.17 -0.63
C LYS A 127 11.42 18.38 0.66
N TRP A 128 11.45 17.07 0.53
CA TRP A 128 11.30 16.13 1.63
C TRP A 128 12.40 15.08 1.58
N ARG A 129 12.88 14.62 2.74
CA ARG A 129 13.86 13.55 2.86
C ARG A 129 13.30 12.40 3.66
N MET A 130 13.53 11.18 3.18
CA MET A 130 13.13 9.94 3.83
C MET A 130 13.85 9.80 5.18
N VAL A 131 13.08 9.46 6.22
CA VAL A 131 13.59 9.34 7.59
C VAL A 131 13.61 7.88 8.03
N ARG A 132 12.42 7.25 8.05
CA ARG A 132 12.18 5.92 8.63
C ARG A 132 10.84 5.35 8.20
N LEU A 133 10.56 4.10 8.58
CA LEU A 133 9.21 3.54 8.52
C LEU A 133 8.38 4.01 9.73
N ASN A 134 7.09 4.26 9.54
CA ASN A 134 6.17 4.56 10.62
C ASN A 134 6.06 3.35 11.58
N GLU A 135 6.17 3.61 12.89
CA GLU A 135 6.15 2.58 13.93
C GLU A 135 4.78 1.93 14.09
N ARG A 136 3.72 2.55 13.55
CA ARG A 136 2.35 2.03 13.56
C ARG A 136 2.14 0.97 12.48
N LEU A 137 2.52 -0.25 12.78
CA LEU A 137 2.38 -1.40 11.88
C LEU A 137 0.93 -1.89 11.88
N ARG A 138 0.36 -2.06 10.69
CA ARG A 138 -1.02 -2.55 10.49
C ARG A 138 -0.95 -3.93 9.87
N PHE A 139 -1.11 -4.96 10.68
CA PHE A 139 -1.25 -6.33 10.18
C PHE A 139 -2.67 -6.52 9.70
N LEU A 140 -2.84 -6.96 8.46
CA LEU A 140 -4.12 -7.12 7.78
C LEU A 140 -4.28 -8.57 7.37
N ARG A 141 -5.47 -9.11 7.60
CA ARG A 141 -5.82 -10.50 7.25
C ARG A 141 -7.13 -10.54 6.47
N TYR A 142 -7.08 -11.21 5.33
CA TYR A 142 -8.20 -11.36 4.42
C TYR A 142 -8.43 -12.86 4.19
N PRO A 143 -9.40 -13.48 4.89
CA PRO A 143 -9.82 -14.84 4.55
C PRO A 143 -10.55 -14.86 3.20
N LYS A 144 -10.90 -16.05 2.71
CA LYS A 144 -11.76 -16.20 1.52
C LYS A 144 -12.98 -15.25 1.55
N GLY A 145 -13.18 -14.52 0.46
CA GLY A 145 -14.19 -13.46 0.30
C GLY A 145 -13.80 -12.09 0.87
N GLY A 146 -12.60 -11.98 1.46
CA GLY A 146 -12.03 -10.72 1.93
C GLY A 146 -11.46 -9.88 0.79
N PHE A 147 -11.57 -8.56 0.90
CA PHE A 147 -11.13 -7.59 -0.12
C PHE A 147 -10.97 -6.19 0.49
N PHE A 148 -10.37 -5.28 -0.29
CA PHE A 148 -10.44 -3.84 -0.06
C PHE A 148 -10.63 -3.12 -1.40
N ARG A 149 -11.79 -2.48 -1.57
CA ARG A 149 -12.16 -1.85 -2.85
C ARG A 149 -11.23 -0.69 -3.22
N LEU A 150 -11.39 -0.27 -4.47
CA LEU A 150 -10.69 0.83 -5.13
C LEU A 150 -10.51 2.07 -4.24
N HIS A 151 -9.27 2.53 -4.07
CA HIS A 151 -8.88 3.73 -3.33
C HIS A 151 -7.50 4.23 -3.74
N GLU A 152 -7.17 5.44 -3.30
CA GLU A 152 -5.80 5.93 -3.14
C GLU A 152 -5.48 5.96 -1.64
N ASP A 153 -4.20 5.83 -1.30
CA ASP A 153 -3.79 5.87 0.09
C ASP A 153 -3.66 7.33 0.58
N GLY A 154 -4.17 7.59 1.78
CA GLY A 154 -4.09 8.93 2.38
C GLY A 154 -2.73 9.21 3.03
N CYS A 155 -2.24 10.44 2.93
CA CYS A 155 -1.06 10.87 3.68
C CYS A 155 -1.37 10.98 5.18
N TYR A 156 -0.42 10.57 6.02
CA TYR A 156 -0.39 10.86 7.44
C TYR A 156 0.56 12.05 7.70
N PHE A 157 0.15 12.96 8.57
CA PHE A 157 0.98 14.07 9.05
C PHE A 157 1.09 14.01 10.57
N ASN A 158 2.32 14.03 11.08
CA ASN A 158 2.60 14.10 12.50
C ASN A 158 2.83 15.57 12.87
N GLU A 159 1.88 16.18 13.59
CA GLU A 159 1.94 17.60 13.96
C GLU A 159 3.09 17.94 14.91
N GLU A 160 3.52 17.00 15.75
CA GLU A 160 4.58 17.22 16.74
C GLU A 160 5.98 17.28 16.10
N THR A 161 6.21 16.43 15.10
CA THR A 161 7.51 16.31 14.42
C THR A 161 7.56 17.03 13.07
N GLY A 162 6.40 17.36 12.50
CA GLY A 162 6.28 17.87 11.13
C GLY A 162 6.51 16.82 10.04
N GLN A 163 6.61 15.53 10.40
CA GLN A 163 6.83 14.44 9.46
C GLN A 163 5.56 14.10 8.68
N ARG A 164 5.73 13.68 7.43
CA ARG A 164 4.63 13.29 6.52
C ARG A 164 4.92 11.97 5.82
N THR A 165 3.89 11.21 5.48
CA THR A 165 4.02 10.00 4.66
C THR A 165 3.60 10.23 3.22
N PHE A 166 4.29 9.58 2.29
CA PHE A 166 4.06 9.66 0.84
C PHE A 166 4.05 8.29 0.14
N TYR A 167 4.54 7.25 0.82
CA TYR A 167 4.66 5.91 0.25
C TYR A 167 4.13 4.88 1.24
N THR A 168 3.38 3.92 0.71
CA THR A 168 2.91 2.73 1.44
C THR A 168 3.88 1.59 1.24
N LEU A 169 4.17 0.85 2.31
CA LEU A 169 4.76 -0.47 2.29
C LEU A 169 3.66 -1.52 2.53
N GLN A 170 3.58 -2.54 1.68
CA GLN A 170 2.90 -3.80 1.93
C GLN A 170 3.95 -4.91 1.99
N LEU A 171 4.17 -5.50 3.16
CA LEU A 171 4.99 -6.70 3.34
C LEU A 171 4.06 -7.90 3.45
N TYR A 172 3.99 -8.72 2.40
CA TYR A 172 3.14 -9.90 2.39
C TYR A 172 3.70 -10.99 3.31
N LEU A 173 2.85 -11.50 4.19
CA LEU A 173 3.19 -12.40 5.27
C LEU A 173 2.60 -13.80 5.01
N PRO A 174 3.11 -14.84 5.68
CA PRO A 174 2.43 -16.13 5.70
C PRO A 174 1.00 -15.99 6.27
N SER A 175 0.13 -16.93 5.91
CA SER A 175 -1.28 -16.94 6.32
C SER A 175 -1.48 -17.14 7.82
N ASP A 176 -0.51 -17.75 8.49
CA ASP A 176 -0.42 -17.86 9.96
C ASP A 176 1.06 -17.89 10.43
N ALA A 177 1.27 -17.83 11.74
CA ALA A 177 2.59 -17.80 12.35
C ALA A 177 3.26 -19.19 12.53
N SER A 178 2.71 -20.27 11.98
CA SER A 178 3.21 -21.64 12.21
C SER A 178 4.58 -21.92 11.60
N GLY A 179 4.94 -21.21 10.53
CA GLY A 179 6.17 -21.47 9.78
C GLY A 179 6.09 -22.69 8.84
N SER A 180 4.90 -23.27 8.67
CA SER A 180 4.70 -24.46 7.83
C SER A 180 4.68 -24.14 6.33
N GLU A 181 4.93 -25.14 5.48
CA GLU A 181 4.81 -24.98 4.02
C GLU A 181 3.41 -24.47 3.63
N GLU A 182 2.35 -24.94 4.30
CA GLU A 182 0.98 -24.48 4.02
C GLU A 182 0.80 -23.01 4.39
N SER A 183 1.42 -22.52 5.47
CA SER A 183 1.34 -21.11 5.85
C SER A 183 1.99 -20.18 4.82
N PHE A 184 2.99 -20.68 4.09
CA PHE A 184 3.71 -19.93 3.04
C PHE A 184 3.14 -20.15 1.64
N ARG A 185 2.07 -20.94 1.51
CA ARG A 185 1.36 -21.08 0.24
C ARG A 185 0.62 -19.78 -0.07
N PRO A 186 0.84 -19.16 -1.25
CA PRO A 186 0.09 -17.97 -1.65
C PRO A 186 -1.41 -18.24 -1.69
N ALA A 187 -2.19 -17.26 -1.26
CA ALA A 187 -3.63 -17.27 -1.47
C ALA A 187 -3.94 -17.19 -2.98
N LEU A 188 -5.07 -17.77 -3.40
CA LEU A 188 -5.59 -17.55 -4.75
C LEU A 188 -6.41 -16.26 -4.76
N GLY A 189 -6.14 -15.37 -5.72
CA GLY A 189 -6.69 -14.01 -5.71
C GLY A 189 -6.01 -13.13 -4.65
N GLY A 190 -6.66 -12.04 -4.24
CA GLY A 190 -6.07 -11.17 -3.23
C GLY A 190 -4.89 -10.32 -3.73
N ALA A 191 -4.62 -10.20 -5.03
CA ALA A 191 -3.57 -9.31 -5.52
C ALA A 191 -3.77 -7.86 -5.04
N THR A 192 -2.68 -7.11 -4.92
CA THR A 192 -2.79 -5.65 -4.95
C THR A 192 -2.85 -5.25 -6.42
N ARG A 193 -4.00 -4.71 -6.84
CA ARG A 193 -4.26 -4.34 -8.23
C ARG A 193 -4.14 -2.85 -8.41
N PHE A 194 -3.31 -2.40 -9.35
CA PHE A 194 -3.32 -1.03 -9.86
C PHE A 194 -4.25 -0.95 -11.07
N TRP A 195 -5.15 0.02 -11.07
CA TRP A 195 -6.17 0.17 -12.12
C TRP A 195 -5.87 1.34 -13.03
N GLY A 196 -6.01 1.17 -14.33
CA GLY A 196 -5.89 2.28 -15.28
C GLY A 196 -7.24 2.89 -15.69
N GLY A 197 -7.20 3.98 -16.45
CA GLY A 197 -8.34 4.73 -16.94
C GLY A 197 -9.01 5.57 -15.85
N TYR A 198 -9.68 6.64 -16.28
CA TYR A 198 -10.54 7.45 -15.41
C TYR A 198 -11.83 6.67 -15.09
N GLY A 199 -11.71 5.72 -14.15
CA GLY A 199 -12.81 4.96 -13.56
C GLY A 199 -12.64 3.45 -13.71
N ALA A 200 -12.16 2.79 -12.65
CA ALA A 200 -12.08 1.33 -12.54
C ALA A 200 -13.45 0.59 -12.48
N TYR A 201 -14.47 1.20 -13.09
CA TYR A 201 -15.84 0.68 -13.18
C TYR A 201 -16.19 0.27 -14.62
N ALA A 202 -15.30 0.47 -15.58
CA ALA A 202 -15.45 -0.06 -16.93
C ALA A 202 -15.06 -1.54 -16.99
N GLU A 203 -15.83 -2.36 -17.72
CA GLU A 203 -15.59 -3.82 -17.83
C GLU A 203 -14.22 -4.17 -18.42
N ASP A 204 -13.65 -3.29 -19.25
CA ASP A 204 -12.37 -3.46 -19.95
C ASP A 204 -11.27 -2.53 -19.41
N CYS A 205 -11.39 -2.09 -18.16
CA CYS A 205 -10.40 -1.26 -17.50
C CYS A 205 -9.04 -2.00 -17.41
N PRO A 206 -7.94 -1.44 -17.94
CA PRO A 206 -6.63 -2.08 -17.83
C PRO A 206 -6.19 -2.12 -16.37
N TYR A 207 -5.39 -3.11 -16.01
CA TYR A 207 -4.87 -3.24 -14.66
C TYR A 207 -3.56 -4.01 -14.63
N ALA A 208 -2.82 -3.87 -13.54
CA ALA A 208 -1.62 -4.64 -13.24
C ALA A 208 -1.70 -5.21 -11.82
N ASP A 209 -1.40 -6.51 -11.68
CA ASP A 209 -1.53 -7.23 -10.41
C ASP A 209 -0.17 -7.52 -9.79
N VAL A 210 0.01 -7.08 -8.54
CA VAL A 210 1.08 -7.54 -7.66
C VAL A 210 0.53 -8.65 -6.79
N GLU A 211 0.96 -9.88 -7.08
CA GLU A 211 0.59 -11.06 -6.31
C GLU A 211 1.06 -10.96 -4.85
N ALA A 212 0.19 -11.37 -3.92
CA ALA A 212 0.44 -11.32 -2.48
C ALA A 212 1.28 -12.52 -2.00
N LEU A 213 2.49 -12.66 -2.53
CA LEU A 213 3.39 -13.78 -2.23
C LEU A 213 4.07 -13.57 -0.86
N PRO A 214 3.96 -14.50 0.12
CA PRO A 214 4.65 -14.36 1.40
C PRO A 214 6.16 -14.12 1.22
N GLY A 215 6.68 -13.03 1.81
CA GLY A 215 8.07 -12.59 1.67
C GLY A 215 8.32 -11.51 0.63
N ARG A 216 7.34 -11.25 -0.26
CA ARG A 216 7.35 -10.11 -1.15
C ARG A 216 6.98 -8.83 -0.40
N ALA A 217 7.71 -7.75 -0.69
CA ALA A 217 7.39 -6.40 -0.31
C ALA A 217 6.98 -5.59 -1.55
N LEU A 218 5.98 -4.74 -1.41
CA LEU A 218 5.57 -3.76 -2.40
C LEU A 218 5.61 -2.38 -1.76
N VAL A 219 6.38 -1.46 -2.33
CA VAL A 219 6.39 -0.05 -1.96
C VAL A 219 5.85 0.77 -3.13
N PHE A 220 4.91 1.66 -2.87
CA PHE A 220 4.28 2.48 -3.91
C PHE A 220 3.84 3.83 -3.35
N GLN A 221 3.83 4.86 -4.20
CA GLN A 221 3.41 6.21 -3.80
C GLN A 221 1.91 6.27 -3.49
N HIS A 222 1.53 7.25 -2.66
CA HIS A 222 0.15 7.51 -2.27
C HIS A 222 -0.65 8.18 -3.38
N ASP A 223 -0.08 9.24 -3.98
CA ASP A 223 -0.76 10.08 -4.95
C ASP A 223 -0.82 9.40 -6.33
N GLU A 224 -1.90 9.65 -7.07
CA GLU A 224 -2.17 9.18 -8.44
C GLU A 224 -2.31 7.65 -8.64
N LEU A 225 -1.81 6.80 -7.73
CA LEU A 225 -1.88 5.34 -7.85
C LEU A 225 -3.17 4.75 -7.28
N LEU A 226 -4.20 4.67 -8.13
CA LEU A 226 -5.49 4.06 -7.80
C LEU A 226 -5.37 2.54 -7.75
N HIS A 227 -5.74 1.94 -6.60
CA HIS A 227 -5.52 0.53 -6.37
C HIS A 227 -6.58 -0.14 -5.49
N SER A 228 -6.60 -1.46 -5.49
CA SER A 228 -7.45 -2.30 -4.62
C SER A 228 -6.68 -3.50 -4.08
N GLY A 229 -7.21 -4.08 -3.00
CA GLY A 229 -6.92 -5.46 -2.62
C GLY A 229 -8.03 -6.35 -3.16
N GLU A 230 -7.72 -7.15 -4.18
CA GLU A 230 -8.71 -7.99 -4.84
C GLU A 230 -9.27 -9.08 -3.91
N GLU A 231 -10.37 -9.70 -4.34
CA GLU A 231 -11.01 -10.74 -3.54
C GLU A 231 -10.11 -11.97 -3.38
N VAL A 232 -9.99 -12.46 -2.15
CA VAL A 232 -9.34 -13.74 -1.87
C VAL A 232 -10.31 -14.87 -2.23
N LEU A 233 -9.96 -15.68 -3.21
CA LEU A 233 -10.78 -16.78 -3.72
C LEU A 233 -10.56 -18.08 -2.93
N GLU A 234 -9.31 -18.34 -2.53
CA GLU A 234 -8.91 -19.48 -1.71
C GLU A 234 -7.75 -19.12 -0.78
N GLY A 235 -7.71 -19.77 0.40
CA GLY A 235 -6.69 -19.50 1.42
C GLY A 235 -6.94 -18.22 2.22
N VAL A 236 -5.85 -17.62 2.72
CA VAL A 236 -5.87 -16.39 3.51
C VAL A 236 -4.70 -15.51 3.07
N LYS A 237 -4.99 -14.26 2.68
CA LYS A 237 -3.96 -13.24 2.44
C LYS A 237 -3.64 -12.54 3.76
N CYS A 238 -2.36 -12.50 4.12
CA CYS A 238 -1.85 -11.70 5.23
C CYS A 238 -0.83 -10.68 4.71
N THR A 239 -0.86 -9.47 5.25
CA THR A 239 0.12 -8.42 4.94
C THR A 239 0.35 -7.52 6.15
N MET A 240 1.56 -7.03 6.33
CA MET A 240 1.83 -5.90 7.21
C MET A 240 1.93 -4.65 6.35
N ARG A 241 1.07 -3.68 6.63
CA ARG A 241 1.11 -2.35 6.03
C ARG A 241 1.70 -1.34 6.99
N SER A 242 2.64 -0.54 6.50
CA SER A 242 3.03 0.72 7.14
C SER A 242 3.35 1.76 6.05
N ASP A 243 3.75 2.95 6.45
CA ASP A 243 3.99 4.06 5.54
C ASP A 243 5.37 4.68 5.85
N ILE A 244 6.07 5.19 4.84
CA ILE A 244 7.41 5.77 5.00
C ILE A 244 7.28 7.24 5.40
N LEU A 245 7.96 7.62 6.49
CA LEU A 245 7.98 8.98 7.03
C LEU A 245 9.10 9.81 6.40
N TYR A 246 8.76 11.05 6.08
CA TYR A 246 9.64 12.05 5.50
C TYR A 246 9.60 13.33 6.34
N GLU A 247 10.71 14.07 6.34
CA GLU A 247 10.81 15.40 6.94
C GLU A 247 11.11 16.46 5.89
N LYS A 248 10.72 17.72 6.17
CA LYS A 248 10.99 18.84 5.26
C LYS A 248 12.47 19.15 5.22
N VAL A 249 12.99 19.40 4.02
CA VAL A 249 14.35 19.90 3.81
C VAL A 249 14.28 21.34 3.28
N GLY A 250 14.74 22.29 4.10
CA GLY A 250 14.73 23.71 3.75
C GLY A 250 13.33 24.30 3.58
N GLU A 251 13.31 25.55 3.14
CA GLU A 251 12.07 26.31 2.88
C GLU A 251 11.44 25.92 1.54
N PRO A 252 10.10 25.98 1.42
CA PRO A 252 9.42 25.75 0.15
C PRO A 252 9.82 26.79 -0.90
N VAL A 253 10.01 26.35 -2.14
CA VAL A 253 10.43 27.19 -3.27
C VAL A 253 9.20 27.53 -4.12
N PRO A 254 8.84 28.81 -4.30
CA PRO A 254 7.73 29.20 -5.17
C PRO A 254 7.91 28.65 -6.59
N VAL A 255 6.85 28.07 -7.15
CA VAL A 255 6.85 27.66 -8.56
C VAL A 255 6.81 28.96 -9.36
N GLY A 256 7.94 29.32 -9.98
CA GLY A 256 8.10 30.61 -10.65
C GLY A 256 6.97 30.89 -11.64
N GLY A 257 6.08 31.81 -11.28
CA GLY A 257 5.19 32.44 -12.24
C GLY A 257 6.01 33.33 -13.16
N ARG A 258 5.83 33.21 -14.47
CA ARG A 258 6.16 34.32 -15.37
C ARG A 258 5.46 35.56 -14.84
N VAL A 259 6.23 36.59 -14.52
CA VAL A 259 5.73 37.97 -14.34
C VAL A 259 5.02 38.40 -15.61
#